data_AF-A0A978TJ57-F1
#
_entry.id   AF-A0A978TJ57-F1
#
_cell.length_a   1.000
_cell.length_b   1.000
_cell.length_c   1.000
_cell.angle_alpha   90.00
_cell.angle_beta   90.00
_cell.angle_gamma   90.00
#
_symmetry.space_group_name_H-M   'P 1'
#
loop_
_entity.id
_entity.type
_entity.pdbx_description
1 polymer ?
#
loop_
_entity_poly.entity_id
_entity_poly.type
_entity_poly.pdbx_seq_one_letter_code
_entity_poly.pdbx_strand_id
1 'polypeptide(L)'
;MALLLDQPPLTDPLRGRTVGRKFQAVVLMLLPMALVGGFSLRLFQLQIIQGERNQQLADSNRVRLVPKRPARGTITDRNGKILAGSRLSHSVSIWPIALPRDQWPQVIDRLARVLK
;
A
#
# COMPACT_ATOMS: atom_id res chain seq x y z
N MET A 1 -2.62 80.51 -5.06
CA MET A 1 -2.72 79.97 -6.44
C MET A 1 -1.33 79.53 -6.90
N ALA A 2 -0.74 78.56 -6.22
CA ALA A 2 0.60 78.03 -6.48
C ALA A 2 0.70 76.59 -5.93
N LEU A 3 -0.26 75.74 -6.30
CA LEU A 3 -0.31 74.36 -5.82
C LEU A 3 -0.97 73.45 -6.87
N LEU A 4 -0.34 73.28 -8.04
CA LEU A 4 -0.83 72.26 -8.99
C LEU A 4 0.14 71.70 -10.05
N LEU A 5 1.46 71.85 -10.01
CA LEU A 5 2.29 71.26 -11.09
C LEU A 5 3.64 70.73 -10.61
N ASP A 6 3.60 69.70 -9.78
CA ASP A 6 4.71 68.73 -9.74
C ASP A 6 4.13 67.32 -9.55
N GLN A 7 3.58 66.76 -10.64
CA GLN A 7 3.18 65.36 -10.66
C GLN A 7 4.44 64.53 -10.88
N PRO A 8 4.80 63.59 -9.98
CA PRO A 8 5.96 62.74 -10.19
C PRO A 8 5.80 61.95 -11.50
N PRO A 9 6.90 61.63 -12.19
CA PRO A 9 6.84 60.93 -13.47
C PRO A 9 6.06 59.62 -13.30
N LEU A 10 5.06 59.40 -14.15
CA LEU A 10 4.30 58.15 -14.21
C LEU A 10 5.28 56.99 -14.33
N THR A 11 5.49 56.26 -13.23
CA THR A 11 6.33 55.05 -13.23
C THR A 11 5.60 54.02 -14.07
N ASP A 12 6.05 53.84 -15.31
CA ASP A 12 5.50 52.87 -16.25
C ASP A 12 5.60 51.45 -15.64
N PRO A 13 4.48 50.86 -15.17
CA PRO A 13 4.51 49.59 -14.44
C PRO A 13 4.84 48.40 -15.34
N LEU A 14 4.99 48.62 -16.65
CA LEU A 14 5.26 47.59 -17.64
C LEU A 14 6.76 47.42 -17.93
N ARG A 15 7.63 48.31 -17.41
CA ARG A 15 9.08 48.34 -17.69
C ARG A 15 9.89 47.19 -17.05
N GLY A 16 9.27 46.39 -16.17
CA GLY A 16 9.89 45.26 -15.46
C GLY A 16 9.46 43.86 -15.92
N ARG A 17 8.70 43.75 -17.02
CA ARG A 17 8.29 42.45 -17.56
C ARG A 17 9.43 41.82 -18.35
N THR A 18 10.33 41.12 -17.66
CA THR A 18 11.35 40.22 -18.26
C THR A 18 10.73 38.96 -18.89
N VAL A 19 9.47 39.00 -19.31
CA VAL A 19 8.85 37.93 -20.09
C VAL A 19 9.07 38.25 -21.56
N GLY A 20 10.26 37.87 -22.05
CA GLY A 20 10.66 38.23 -23.42
C GLY A 20 12.04 37.75 -23.86
N ARG A 21 12.80 37.00 -23.05
CA ARG A 21 13.99 36.32 -23.57
C ARG A 21 13.49 35.12 -24.36
N LYS A 22 13.56 35.18 -25.70
CA LYS A 22 12.96 34.21 -26.66
C LYS A 22 13.11 32.73 -26.27
N PHE A 23 14.19 32.36 -25.57
CA PHE A 23 14.47 31.00 -25.13
C PHE A 23 13.84 30.59 -23.78
N GLN A 24 13.51 31.53 -22.88
CA GLN A 24 12.98 31.20 -21.55
C GLN A 24 11.61 30.53 -21.62
N ALA A 25 10.73 30.99 -22.51
CA ALA A 25 9.42 30.37 -22.71
C ALA A 25 9.53 28.93 -23.22
N VAL A 26 10.48 28.68 -24.14
CA VAL A 26 10.75 27.34 -24.67
C VAL A 26 11.27 26.41 -23.57
N VAL A 27 12.19 26.88 -22.73
CA VAL A 27 12.72 26.09 -21.61
C VAL A 27 11.63 25.78 -20.58
N LEU A 28 10.80 26.76 -20.22
CA LEU A 28 9.69 26.58 -19.29
C LEU A 28 8.62 25.62 -19.82
N MET A 29 8.49 25.46 -21.14
CA MET A 29 7.57 24.50 -21.75
C MET A 29 8.20 23.11 -21.88
N LEU A 30 9.44 23.01 -22.34
CA LEU A 30 10.11 21.73 -22.59
C LEU A 30 10.51 21.01 -21.31
N LEU A 31 10.92 21.73 -20.28
CA LEU A 31 11.33 21.14 -19.00
C LEU A 31 10.23 20.27 -18.37
N PRO A 32 9.00 20.77 -18.10
CA PRO A 32 7.94 19.95 -17.56
C PRO A 32 7.49 18.87 -18.54
N MET A 33 7.49 19.15 -19.85
CA MET A 33 7.13 18.16 -20.87
C MET A 33 8.09 16.97 -20.86
N ALA A 34 9.39 17.23 -20.74
CA ALA A 34 10.41 16.19 -20.66
C ALA A 34 10.29 15.37 -19.36
N LEU A 35 10.01 16.03 -18.23
CA LEU A 35 9.77 15.33 -16.96
C LEU A 35 8.56 14.40 -17.05
N VAL A 36 7.41 14.90 -17.51
CA VAL A 36 6.19 14.11 -17.68
C VAL A 36 6.41 13.00 -18.72
N GLY A 37 7.12 13.30 -19.81
CA GLY A 37 7.49 12.30 -20.82
C GLY A 37 8.35 11.18 -20.25
N GLY A 38 9.34 11.51 -19.41
CA GLY A 38 10.16 10.53 -18.70
C GLY A 38 9.34 9.63 -17.77
N PHE A 39 8.45 10.20 -16.98
CA PHE A 39 7.55 9.42 -16.13
C PHE A 39 6.59 8.55 -16.95
N SER A 40 6.07 9.07 -18.05
CA SER A 40 5.17 8.35 -18.96
C SER A 40 5.86 7.15 -19.60
N LEU A 41 7.11 7.33 -20.04
CA LEU A 41 7.92 6.23 -20.59
C LEU A 41 8.20 5.16 -19.53
N ARG A 42 8.53 5.57 -18.30
CA ARG A 42 8.73 4.61 -17.20
C ARG A 42 7.44 3.85 -16.87
N LEU A 43 6.31 4.53 -16.86
CA LEU A 43 5.00 3.91 -16.66
C LEU A 43 4.67 2.94 -17.79
N PHE A 44 4.94 3.30 -19.05
CA PHE A 44 4.76 2.42 -20.20
C PHE A 44 5.61 1.15 -20.06
N GLN A 45 6.87 1.27 -19.61
CA GLN A 45 7.71 0.11 -19.36
C GLN A 45 7.12 -0.81 -18.28
N LEU A 46 6.64 -0.25 -17.17
CA LEU A 46 6.08 -1.03 -16.07
C LEU A 46 4.73 -1.68 -16.42
N GLN A 47 3.91 -0.98 -17.20
CA GLN A 47 2.53 -1.38 -17.50
C GLN A 47 2.41 -2.20 -18.78
N ILE A 48 3.13 -1.87 -19.85
CA ILE A 48 3.01 -2.56 -21.14
C ILE A 48 4.09 -3.62 -21.28
N ILE A 49 5.36 -3.27 -21.07
CA ILE A 49 6.47 -4.22 -21.25
C ILE A 49 6.50 -5.25 -20.10
N GLN A 50 6.34 -4.79 -18.86
CA GLN A 50 6.40 -5.64 -17.66
C GLN A 50 5.01 -5.96 -17.09
N GLY A 51 3.94 -5.54 -17.77
CA GLY A 51 2.56 -5.67 -17.30
C GLY A 51 2.16 -7.11 -17.01
N GLU A 52 2.31 -8.00 -17.99
CA GLU A 52 1.95 -9.42 -17.83
C GLU A 52 2.70 -10.07 -16.66
N ARG A 53 4.00 -9.77 -16.53
CA ARG A 53 4.82 -10.31 -15.44
C ARG A 53 4.34 -9.80 -14.08
N ASN A 54 4.07 -8.50 -13.97
CA ASN A 54 3.60 -7.88 -12.73
C ASN A 54 2.19 -8.39 -12.36
N GLN A 55 1.34 -8.65 -13.35
CA GLN A 55 0.02 -9.25 -13.15
C GLN A 55 0.12 -10.67 -12.59
N GLN A 56 0.96 -11.53 -13.18
CA GLN A 56 1.16 -12.90 -12.68
C GLN A 56 1.68 -12.94 -11.23
N LEU A 57 2.58 -12.01 -10.88
CA LEU A 57 3.08 -11.87 -9.51
C LEU A 57 1.95 -11.44 -8.55
N ALA A 58 1.08 -10.53 -8.98
CA ALA A 58 -0.08 -10.11 -8.19
C ALA A 58 -1.11 -11.25 -8.03
N ASP A 59 -1.38 -12.02 -9.08
CA ASP A 59 -2.32 -13.14 -9.02
C ASP A 59 -1.82 -14.26 -8.09
N SER A 60 -0.52 -14.53 -8.11
CA SER A 60 0.12 -15.48 -7.19
C SER A 60 0.01 -15.04 -5.72
N ASN A 61 0.00 -13.74 -5.46
CA ASN A 61 -0.21 -13.20 -4.12
C ASN A 61 -1.69 -13.17 -3.71
N ARG A 62 -2.63 -13.15 -4.66
CA ARG A 62 -4.07 -13.07 -4.40
C ARG A 62 -4.69 -14.41 -4.00
N VAL A 63 -4.24 -15.51 -4.59
CA VAL A 63 -4.87 -16.83 -4.39
C VAL A 63 -3.89 -17.78 -3.71
N ARG A 64 -4.06 -17.95 -2.40
CA ARG A 64 -3.38 -18.99 -1.64
C ARG A 64 -4.31 -20.19 -1.47
N LEU A 65 -3.99 -21.30 -2.12
CA LEU A 65 -4.68 -22.57 -1.88
C LEU A 65 -4.32 -23.07 -0.48
N VAL A 66 -5.28 -23.04 0.43
CA VAL A 66 -5.16 -23.66 1.76
C VAL A 66 -5.89 -25.00 1.69
N PRO A 67 -5.18 -26.13 1.52
CA PRO A 67 -5.82 -27.43 1.43
C PRO A 67 -6.51 -27.75 2.75
N LYS A 68 -7.84 -27.85 2.73
CA LYS A 68 -8.62 -28.31 3.88
C LYS A 68 -8.51 -29.83 3.95
N ARG A 69 -7.88 -30.36 5.00
CA ARG A 69 -7.82 -31.81 5.21
C ARG A 69 -9.25 -32.37 5.35
N PRO A 70 -9.58 -33.48 4.68
CA PRO A 70 -10.87 -34.12 4.87
C PRO A 70 -10.99 -34.65 6.30
N ALA A 71 -12.22 -34.71 6.82
CA ALA A 71 -12.49 -35.36 8.10
C ALA A 71 -12.16 -36.85 7.99
N ARG A 72 -11.48 -37.41 9.00
CA ARG A 72 -11.25 -38.86 9.08
C ARG A 72 -12.57 -39.57 9.39
N GLY A 73 -12.78 -40.73 8.77
CA GLY A 73 -13.89 -41.60 9.11
C GLY A 73 -13.81 -42.11 10.55
N THR A 74 -14.97 -42.42 11.13
CA THR A 74 -15.08 -43.03 12.46
C THR A 74 -14.83 -44.53 12.34
N ILE A 75 -13.91 -45.08 13.14
CA ILE A 75 -13.63 -46.50 13.23
C ILE A 75 -14.56 -47.12 14.27
N THR A 76 -15.35 -48.11 13.86
CA THR A 76 -16.26 -48.86 14.74
C THR A 76 -15.89 -50.33 14.80
N ASP A 77 -16.13 -50.97 15.95
CA ASP A 77 -16.07 -52.41 16.13
C ASP A 77 -17.27 -53.12 15.47
N ARG A 78 -17.24 -54.45 15.37
CA ARG A 78 -18.33 -55.32 14.84
C ARG A 78 -19.68 -55.13 15.54
N ASN A 79 -19.66 -54.64 16.77
CA ASN A 79 -20.83 -54.35 17.59
C ASN A 79 -21.29 -52.88 17.47
N GLY A 80 -20.73 -52.10 16.54
CA GLY A 80 -21.07 -50.69 16.34
C GLY A 80 -20.45 -49.71 17.34
N LYS A 81 -19.60 -50.17 18.27
CA LYS A 81 -18.92 -49.31 19.24
C LYS A 81 -17.81 -48.50 18.57
N ILE A 82 -17.79 -47.19 18.77
CA ILE A 82 -16.75 -46.31 18.25
C ILE A 82 -15.42 -46.56 18.97
N LEU A 83 -14.37 -46.88 18.22
CA LEU A 83 -13.00 -47.08 18.71
C LEU A 83 -12.13 -45.85 18.48
N ALA A 84 -12.32 -45.15 17.35
CA ALA A 84 -11.61 -43.92 17.04
C ALA A 84 -12.48 -42.98 16.19
N GLY A 85 -12.45 -41.69 16.49
CA GLY A 85 -13.22 -40.68 15.77
C GLY A 85 -12.56 -39.31 15.81
N SER A 86 -13.06 -38.41 14.97
CA SER A 86 -12.67 -37.00 14.96
C SER A 86 -13.56 -36.21 15.91
N ARG A 87 -12.96 -35.40 16.79
CA ARG A 87 -13.67 -34.40 17.60
C ARG A 87 -13.11 -33.01 17.32
N LEU A 88 -13.95 -31.99 17.42
CA LEU A 88 -13.50 -30.60 17.34
C LEU A 88 -12.58 -30.30 18.53
N SER A 89 -11.41 -29.73 18.26
CA SER A 89 -10.46 -29.28 19.27
C SER A 89 -10.17 -27.81 19.03
N HIS A 90 -10.32 -26.98 20.06
CA HIS A 90 -9.99 -25.57 20.01
C HIS A 90 -8.58 -25.38 20.59
N SER A 91 -7.70 -24.72 19.85
CA SER A 91 -6.38 -24.31 20.32
C SER A 91 -6.20 -22.81 20.11
N VAL A 92 -5.55 -22.16 21.06
CA VAL A 92 -5.20 -20.73 20.98
C VAL A 92 -3.68 -20.64 20.96
N SER A 93 -3.16 -19.83 20.05
CA SER A 93 -1.72 -19.57 19.90
C SER A 93 -1.44 -18.08 20.05
N ILE A 94 -0.40 -17.74 20.79
CA ILE A 94 0.07 -16.35 20.93
C ILE A 94 1.12 -16.09 19.86
N TRP A 95 1.05 -14.95 19.17
CA TRP A 95 2.06 -14.54 18.22
C TRP A 95 3.18 -13.75 18.93
N PRO A 96 4.42 -14.28 19.04
CA PRO A 96 5.46 -13.67 19.87
C PRO A 96 5.91 -12.27 19.44
N ILE A 97 5.70 -11.89 18.17
CA ILE A 97 6.14 -10.58 17.66
C ILE A 97 5.20 -9.44 18.04
N ALA A 98 3.93 -9.77 18.29
CA ALA A 98 2.90 -8.78 18.62
C ALA A 98 2.83 -8.48 20.12
N LEU A 99 3.48 -9.29 20.97
CA LEU A 99 3.39 -9.18 22.43
C LEU A 99 4.78 -9.18 23.07
N PRO A 100 5.19 -8.08 23.75
CA PRO A 100 6.47 -8.04 24.43
C PRO A 100 6.50 -9.02 25.63
N ARG A 101 7.68 -9.56 25.92
CA ARG A 101 7.87 -10.76 26.78
C ARG A 101 7.46 -10.56 28.24
N ASP A 102 7.52 -9.34 28.72
CA ASP A 102 7.10 -8.91 30.06
C ASP A 102 5.61 -9.14 30.32
N GLN A 103 4.76 -9.05 29.29
CA GLN A 103 3.31 -9.20 29.41
C GLN A 103 2.83 -10.65 29.31
N TRP A 104 3.72 -11.59 28.97
CA TRP A 104 3.34 -12.99 28.74
C TRP A 104 2.72 -13.68 29.94
N PRO A 105 3.24 -13.55 31.18
CA PRO A 105 2.67 -14.23 32.34
C PRO A 105 1.20 -13.85 32.55
N GLN A 106 0.88 -12.56 32.40
CA GLN A 106 -0.47 -12.03 32.58
C GLN A 106 -1.44 -12.53 31.50
N VAL A 107 -0.98 -12.65 30.26
CA VAL A 107 -1.77 -13.18 29.15
C VAL A 107 -2.00 -14.68 29.30
N ILE A 108 -0.97 -15.43 29.73
CA ILE A 108 -1.08 -16.87 29.98
C ILE A 108 -2.10 -17.13 31.09
N ASP A 109 -2.04 -16.41 32.21
CA ASP A 109 -3.00 -16.55 33.32
C ASP A 109 -4.45 -16.20 32.92
N ARG A 110 -4.63 -15.25 32.01
CA ARG A 110 -5.95 -14.95 31.44
C ARG A 110 -6.45 -16.07 30.54
N LEU A 111 -5.59 -16.57 29.64
CA LEU A 111 -5.95 -17.66 28.73
C LEU A 111 -6.25 -18.96 29.49
N ALA A 112 -5.50 -19.26 30.54
CA ALA A 112 -5.71 -20.44 31.40
C ALA A 112 -7.08 -20.42 32.10
N ARG A 113 -7.65 -19.24 32.40
CA ARG A 113 -9.00 -19.15 32.97
C ARG A 113 -10.12 -19.37 31.95
N VAL A 114 -9.87 -19.05 30.68
CA VAL A 114 -10.86 -19.13 29.61
C VAL A 114 -10.85 -20.48 28.92
N LEU A 115 -9.66 -21.07 28.75
CA LEU A 115 -9.46 -22.39 28.17
C LEU A 115 -9.63 -23.46 29.25
N LYS A 116 -10.80 -24.11 29.29
CA LYS A 116 -11.07 -25.30 30.11
C LYS A 116 -10.80 -26.59 29.34
#